data_AF-A0A926Y9U9-F1
#
_entry.id   AF-A0A926Y9U9-F1
#
_cell.length_a   1.000
_cell.length_b   1.000
_cell.length_c   1.000
_cell.angle_alpha   90.00
_cell.angle_beta   90.00
_cell.angle_gamma   90.00
#
_symmetry.space_group_name_H-M   'P 1'
#
loop_
_entity.id
_entity.type
_entity.pdbx_description
1 polymer ?
#
loop_
_entity_poly.entity_id
_entity_poly.type
_entity_poly.pdbx_seq_one_letter_code
_entity_poly.pdbx_strand_id
1 'polypeptide(L)' 'MSSEKRLDAFRKLPLRAQLALIASTRNNPILSKNQEYIENLERIHAECLSESTPEQKAAYNKSKGDLTSS' A
#
# COMPACT_ATOMS: atom_id res chain seq x y z
N MET A 1 -1.22 12.79 -14.91
CA MET A 1 -1.16 12.60 -13.44
C MET A 1 0.30 12.34 -13.07
N SER A 2 0.97 13.29 -12.41
CA SER A 2 2.35 13.12 -11.93
C SER A 2 2.42 12.10 -10.78
N SER A 3 3.60 11.52 -10.55
CA SER A 3 3.85 10.53 -9.49
C SER A 3 3.42 11.05 -8.11
N GLU A 4 3.68 12.31 -7.81
CA GLU A 4 3.31 12.97 -6.54
C GLU A 4 1.80 12.98 -6.29
N LYS A 5 0.99 13.29 -7.32
CA LYS A 5 -0.49 13.27 -7.18
C LYS A 5 -1.02 11.87 -6.90
N ARG A 6 -0.37 10.84 -7.45
CA ARG A 6 -0.73 9.44 -7.18
C ARG A 6 -0.35 9.03 -5.76
N LEU A 7 0.81 9.48 -5.27
CA LEU A 7 1.25 9.22 -3.89
C LEU A 7 0.34 9.92 -2.87
N ASP A 8 -0.11 11.14 -3.14
CA ASP A 8 -1.07 11.85 -2.28
C ASP A 8 -2.44 11.13 -2.23
N ALA A 9 -2.93 10.70 -3.40
CA ALA A 9 -4.16 9.90 -3.48
C ALA A 9 -4.01 8.56 -2.74
N PHE A 10 -2.85 7.91 -2.85
CA PHE A 10 -2.54 6.66 -2.16
C PHE A 10 -2.59 6.79 -0.64
N ARG A 11 -2.02 7.87 -0.09
CA ARG A 11 -2.03 8.14 1.36
C ARG A 11 -3.45 8.21 1.94
N LYS A 12 -4.43 8.62 1.15
CA LYS A 12 -5.84 8.74 1.57
C LYS A 12 -6.62 7.43 1.47
N LEU A 13 -6.05 6.38 0.89
CA LEU A 13 -6.71 5.09 0.78
C LEU A 13 -6.75 4.35 2.13
N PRO A 14 -7.78 3.51 2.37
CA PRO A 14 -7.75 2.57 3.49
C PRO A 14 -6.53 1.66 3.45
N LEU A 15 -5.97 1.29 4.61
CA LEU A 15 -4.76 0.44 4.71
C LEU A 15 -4.82 -0.85 3.87
N ARG A 16 -6.00 -1.48 3.77
CA ARG A 16 -6.21 -2.67 2.93
C ARG A 16 -6.03 -2.38 1.44
N ALA A 17 -6.59 -1.27 0.98
CA ALA A 17 -6.47 -0.84 -0.41
C ALA A 17 -5.04 -0.40 -0.74
N GLN A 18 -4.34 0.21 0.22
CA GLN A 18 -2.92 0.52 0.09
C GLN A 18 -2.08 -0.75 -0.14
N LEU A 19 -2.30 -1.78 0.69
CA LEU A 19 -1.60 -3.06 0.57
C LEU A 19 -1.89 -3.75 -0.77
N ALA A 20 -3.15 -3.79 -1.18
CA ALA A 20 -3.56 -4.38 -2.46
C ALA A 20 -2.91 -3.65 -3.66
N LEU A 21 -2.80 -2.31 -3.60
CA LEU A 21 -2.13 -1.54 -4.64
C LEU A 21 -0.62 -1.82 -4.67
N ILE A 22 0.05 -1.91 -3.52
CA ILE A 22 1.48 -2.28 -3.45
C ILE A 22 1.70 -3.65 -4.09
N ALA A 23 0.91 -4.65 -3.71
CA ALA A 23 0.98 -6.00 -4.28
C ALA A 23 0.73 -5.99 -5.79
N SER A 24 -0.29 -5.27 -6.25
CA SER A 24 -0.62 -5.13 -7.67
C SER A 24 0.50 -4.43 -8.45
N THR A 25 1.14 -3.42 -7.85
CA THR A 25 2.26 -2.68 -8.46
C THR A 25 3.48 -3.58 -8.60
N ARG A 26 3.77 -4.42 -7.60
CA ARG A 26 4.87 -5.41 -7.64
C ARG A 26 4.63 -6.51 -8.68
N ASN A 27 3.39 -6.95 -8.82
CA ASN A 27 3.02 -8.00 -9.77
C ASN A 27 2.83 -7.47 -11.21
N ASN A 28 2.84 -6.15 -11.41
CA ASN A 28 2.70 -5.56 -12.73
C ASN A 28 4.07 -5.50 -13.45
N PRO A 29 4.21 -6.07 -14.66
CA PRO A 29 5.50 -6.21 -15.34
C PRO A 29 6.16 -4.90 -15.78
N ILE A 30 5.40 -3.80 -15.80
CA ILE A 30 5.89 -2.46 -16.17
C ILE A 30 6.21 -1.68 -14.89
N LEU A 31 5.26 -1.62 -13.95
CA LEU A 31 5.40 -0.83 -12.73
C LEU A 31 6.41 -1.45 -11.75
N SER A 32 6.61 -2.76 -11.77
CA SER A 32 7.61 -3.46 -10.96
C SER A 32 9.04 -3.01 -11.24
N LYS A 33 9.30 -2.40 -12.41
CA LYS A 33 10.60 -1.83 -12.76
C LYS A 33 10.87 -0.48 -12.10
N ASN A 34 9.84 0.19 -11.58
CA ASN A 34 9.97 1.47 -10.90
C ASN A 34 10.13 1.27 -9.39
N GLN A 35 11.34 0.92 -8.98
CA GLN A 35 11.67 0.64 -7.58
C GLN A 35 11.41 1.85 -6.67
N GLU A 36 11.84 3.05 -7.09
CA GLU A 36 11.60 4.29 -6.32
C GLU A 36 10.10 4.52 -6.05
N TYR A 37 9.23 4.24 -7.02
CA TYR A 37 7.79 4.37 -6.83
C TYR A 37 7.26 3.35 -5.81
N ILE A 38 7.73 2.10 -5.86
CA ILE A 38 7.33 1.05 -4.92
C ILE A 38 7.82 1.38 -3.50
N GLU A 39 9.07 1.80 -3.35
CA GLU A 39 9.63 2.21 -2.06
C GLU A 39 8.86 3.37 -1.46
N ASN A 40 8.45 4.34 -2.28
CA ASN A 40 7.59 5.44 -1.83
C ASN A 40 6.21 4.95 -1.37
N LEU A 41 5.57 4.03 -2.09
CA LEU A 41 4.30 3.43 -1.66
C LEU A 41 4.45 2.67 -0.33
N GLU A 42 5.51 1.89 -0.17
CA GLU A 42 5.77 1.13 1.05
C GLU A 42 6.06 2.03 2.25
N ARG A 43 6.85 3.09 2.04
CA ARG A 43 7.11 4.10 3.07
C ARG A 43 5.82 4.77 3.54
N ILE A 44 5.01 5.25 2.60
CA ILE A 44 3.72 5.89 2.93
C ILE A 44 2.79 4.89 3.63
N HIS A 45 2.77 3.63 3.19
CA HIS A 45 1.97 2.60 3.84
C HIS A 45 2.41 2.36 5.29
N ALA A 46 3.72 2.30 5.55
CA ALA A 46 4.26 2.15 6.89
C ALA A 46 3.93 3.35 7.79
N GLU A 47 4.01 4.58 7.25
CA GLU A 47 3.57 5.80 7.94
C GLU A 47 2.09 5.71 8.34
N CYS A 48 1.21 5.44 7.36
CA CYS A 48 -0.22 5.30 7.61
C CYS A 48 -0.52 4.18 8.61
N LEU A 49 0.21 3.06 8.54
CA LEU A 49 0.05 1.96 9.47
C LEU A 49 0.48 2.36 10.88
N SER A 50 1.56 3.12 11.04
CA SER A 50 2.00 3.61 12.35
C SER A 50 0.95 4.50 13.01
N GLU A 51 0.41 5.45 12.24
CA GLU A 51 -0.59 6.45 12.68
C GLU A 51 -2.00 5.89 12.83
N SER A 52 -2.27 4.70 12.29
CA SER A 52 -3.60 4.09 12.34
C SER A 52 -4.00 3.62 13.74
N THR A 53 -5.29 3.70 13.99
CA THR A 53 -5.93 3.21 15.22
C THR A 53 -5.80 1.68 15.36
N PRO A 54 -5.89 1.13 16.59
CA PRO A 54 -5.91 -0.31 16.82
C PRO A 54 -6.99 -1.04 16.00
N GLU A 55 -8.17 -0.46 15.83
CA GLU A 55 -9.27 -1.05 15.06
C GLU A 55 -8.94 -1.12 13.56
N GLN A 56 -8.33 -0.06 13.01
CA GLN A 56 -7.86 -0.05 11.61
C GLN A 56 -6.74 -1.08 11.40
N LYS A 57 -5.81 -1.20 12.35
CA LYS A 57 -4.75 -2.22 12.35
C LYS A 57 -5.33 -3.64 12.44
N ALA A 58 -6.35 -3.86 13.27
CA ALA A 58 -7.02 -5.15 13.38
C ALA A 58 -7.72 -5.55 12.07
N ALA A 59 -8.46 -4.61 11.45
CA ALA A 59 -9.08 -4.82 10.15
C ALA A 59 -8.03 -5.09 9.05
N TYR A 60 -6.90 -4.38 9.08
CA TYR A 60 -5.76 -4.63 8.19
C TYR A 60 -5.16 -6.03 8.39
N ASN A 61 -4.85 -6.42 9.63
CA ASN A 61 -4.22 -7.71 9.96
C ASN A 61 -5.10 -8.90 9.59
N LYS A 62 -6.43 -8.81 9.82
CA LYS A 62 -7.39 -9.84 9.39
C LYS A 62 -7.34 -10.10 7.89
N SER A 63 -6.97 -9.09 7.12
CA SER A 63 -7.01 -9.09 5.65
C SER A 63 -5.66 -9.44 5.04
N LYS A 64 -4.57 -9.11 5.75
CA LYS A 64 -3.22 -9.47 5.35
C LYS A 64 -3.03 -10.98 5.29
N GLY A 65 -3.64 -11.73 6.21
CA GLY A 65 -3.62 -13.20 6.19
C GLY A 65 -4.26 -13.83 4.96
N ASP A 66 -5.18 -13.12 4.29
CA ASP A 66 -5.87 -13.57 3.08
C ASP A 66 -5.03 -13.31 1.81
N LEU A 67 -4.27 -12.21 1.79
CA LEU A 67 -3.42 -11.81 0.65
C LEU A 67 -2.06 -12.53 0.56
N THR A 68 -1.59 -13.15 1.65
CA THR A 68 -0.31 -13.89 1.68
C THR A 68 -0.46 -15.40 1.57
N SER A 69 -1.67 -15.91 1.34
CA SER A 69 -1.99 -17.35 1.29
C SER A 69 -2.20 -17.88 -0.14
N SER A 70 -1.58 -17.26 -1.16
CA SER A 70 -1.62 -17.73 -2.56
C SER A 70 -0.24 -17.79 -3.17
#